data_AF-A4TFW7-F1
#
_entry.id   AF-A4TFW7-F1
#
_cell.length_a   1.000
_cell.length_b   1.000
_cell.length_c   1.000
_cell.angle_alpha   90.00
_cell.angle_beta   90.00
_cell.angle_gamma   90.00
#
_symmetry.space_group_name_H-M   'P 1'
#
loop_
_entity.id
_entity.type
_entity.pdbx_description
1 polymer ?
#
loop_
_entity_poly.entity_id
_entity_poly.type
_entity_poly.pdbx_seq_one_letter_code
_entity_poly.pdbx_strand_id
1 'polypeptide(L)'
;MSEAWVVWSNAQTKHPQIAKKVLGMQDMVHSTREQYIDENAGSVPCFVSTESGVDAFATSTTNADNSTVERLLTPLEAMRTFRAQIDTPTAELRPDHFDRQTALVHGPLTIEAIAAGNLKGIRKWVWERLGGTLYAQKAADALNALHAQPFTEHATMRLSQARRNRYSIDDIADLLNQLHEEDRLVIKSSETDNIKLVCSIGVREA
;
A
#
# COMPACT_ATOMS: atom_id res chain seq x y z
N MET A 1 -1.16 -18.76 4.65
CA MET A 1 0.06 -18.11 5.17
C MET A 1 0.68 -17.32 4.03
N SER A 2 1.15 -16.09 4.28
CA SER A 2 1.72 -15.22 3.23
C SER A 2 3.10 -15.71 2.81
N GLU A 3 3.40 -15.68 1.51
CA GLU A 3 4.72 -16.05 0.95
C GLU A 3 5.84 -15.19 1.54
N ALA A 4 5.62 -13.89 1.71
CA ALA A 4 6.57 -12.97 2.33
C ALA A 4 6.94 -13.39 3.76
N TRP A 5 5.97 -13.88 4.53
CA TRP A 5 6.21 -14.38 5.89
C TRP A 5 7.08 -15.63 5.87
N VAL A 6 6.83 -16.56 4.96
CA VAL A 6 7.64 -17.79 4.82
C VAL A 6 9.08 -17.44 4.43
N VAL A 7 9.26 -16.55 3.46
CA VAL A 7 10.59 -16.08 3.02
C VAL A 7 11.34 -15.43 4.19
N TRP A 8 10.69 -14.51 4.92
CA TRP A 8 11.31 -13.84 6.05
C TRP A 8 11.62 -14.78 7.22
N SER A 9 10.70 -15.67 7.58
CA SER A 9 10.91 -16.66 8.64
C SER A 9 12.08 -17.60 8.31
N ASN A 10 12.19 -18.00 7.04
CA ASN A 10 13.32 -18.78 6.56
C ASN A 10 14.64 -18.00 6.63
N ALA A 11 14.63 -16.73 6.25
CA ALA A 11 15.81 -15.85 6.34
C ALA A 11 16.28 -15.68 7.79
N GLN A 12 15.36 -15.47 8.74
CA GLN A 12 15.69 -15.39 10.17
C GLN A 12 16.33 -16.67 10.70
N THR A 13 15.86 -17.82 10.24
CA THR A 13 16.37 -19.14 10.66
C THR A 13 17.75 -19.43 10.06
N LYS A 14 17.92 -19.18 8.75
CA LYS A 14 19.15 -19.52 8.01
C LYS A 14 20.26 -18.48 8.18
N HIS A 15 19.90 -17.21 8.37
CA HIS A 15 20.84 -16.08 8.42
C HIS A 15 20.54 -15.11 9.59
N PRO A 16 20.60 -15.58 10.85
CA PRO A 16 20.18 -14.79 12.02
C PRO A 16 20.98 -13.50 12.21
N GLN A 17 22.28 -13.49 11.88
CA GLN A 17 23.13 -12.30 11.99
C GLN A 17 22.73 -11.21 10.99
N ILE A 18 22.38 -11.60 9.77
CA ILE A 18 21.96 -10.69 8.72
C ILE A 18 20.56 -10.14 9.03
N ALA A 19 19.65 -11.01 9.48
CA ALA A 19 18.33 -10.58 9.94
C ALA A 19 18.42 -9.55 11.10
N LYS A 20 19.31 -9.79 12.08
CA LYS A 20 19.55 -8.83 13.18
C LYS A 20 20.10 -7.50 12.68
N LYS A 21 21.01 -7.53 11.69
CA LYS A 21 21.54 -6.32 11.05
C LYS A 21 20.42 -5.54 10.36
N VAL A 22 19.64 -6.19 9.49
CA VAL A 22 18.53 -5.57 8.74
C VAL A 22 17.51 -4.91 9.68
N LEU A 23 17.13 -5.59 10.77
CA LEU A 23 16.20 -5.04 11.76
C LEU A 23 16.75 -3.81 12.53
N GLY A 24 18.07 -3.63 12.56
CA GLY A 24 18.73 -2.47 13.16
C GLY A 24 19.10 -1.37 12.17
N MET A 25 18.82 -1.55 10.88
CA MET A 25 19.07 -0.53 9.86
C MET A 25 17.96 0.52 9.87
N GLN A 26 18.32 1.76 9.55
CA GLN A 26 17.33 2.79 9.24
C GLN A 26 16.63 2.45 7.91
N ASP A 27 15.45 3.03 7.69
CA ASP A 27 14.71 2.88 6.44
C ASP A 27 15.62 3.25 5.25
N MET A 28 15.93 2.24 4.43
CA MET A 28 16.80 2.41 3.27
C MET A 28 15.98 2.94 2.10
N VAL A 29 16.09 4.25 1.86
CA VAL A 29 15.55 4.90 0.67
C VAL A 29 16.71 5.13 -0.30
N HIS A 30 16.45 5.05 -1.61
CA HIS A 30 17.44 5.28 -2.67
C HIS A 30 18.62 4.27 -2.75
N SER A 31 18.40 2.99 -2.44
CA SER A 31 19.40 1.96 -2.80
C SER A 31 19.27 1.56 -4.27
N THR A 32 20.35 1.21 -4.96
CA THR A 32 20.31 0.73 -6.35
C THR A 32 20.96 -0.64 -6.46
N ARG A 33 20.40 -1.50 -7.29
CA ARG A 33 20.99 -2.79 -7.72
C ARG A 33 20.95 -2.91 -9.23
N GLU A 34 21.79 -3.78 -9.77
CA GLU A 34 21.68 -4.21 -11.16
C GLU A 34 20.41 -5.05 -11.37
N GLN A 35 19.88 -5.01 -12.59
CA GLN A 35 18.77 -5.86 -13.01
C GLN A 35 19.17 -7.34 -13.01
N TYR A 36 18.24 -8.21 -12.64
CA TYR A 36 18.40 -9.65 -12.84
C TYR A 36 18.13 -10.03 -14.30
N ILE A 37 18.59 -11.23 -14.69
CA ILE A 37 18.42 -11.76 -16.05
C ILE A 37 16.94 -11.87 -16.46
N ASP A 38 16.05 -12.12 -15.49
CA ASP A 38 14.60 -12.22 -15.72
C ASP A 38 13.87 -10.87 -15.59
N GLU A 39 14.61 -9.77 -15.48
CA GLU A 39 14.10 -8.41 -15.53
C GLU A 39 14.46 -7.78 -16.88
N ASN A 40 13.46 -7.16 -17.52
CA ASN A 40 13.59 -6.71 -18.91
C ASN A 40 13.87 -5.22 -19.05
N ALA A 41 13.97 -4.49 -17.94
CA ALA A 41 14.04 -3.03 -17.94
C ALA A 41 14.55 -2.47 -16.61
N GLY A 42 15.25 -1.34 -16.69
CA GLY A 42 15.54 -0.50 -15.55
C GLY A 42 14.26 0.09 -14.97
N SER A 43 14.18 0.18 -13.64
CA SER A 43 12.98 0.67 -12.98
C SER A 43 13.26 1.31 -11.62
N VAL A 44 12.29 2.09 -11.14
CA VAL A 44 12.25 2.60 -9.77
C VAL A 44 10.93 2.17 -9.15
N PRO A 45 10.86 1.01 -8.49
CA PRO A 45 9.75 0.64 -7.62
C PRO A 45 9.75 1.44 -6.31
N CYS A 46 8.55 1.79 -5.84
CA CYS A 46 8.29 2.49 -4.58
C CYS A 46 7.18 1.79 -3.80
N PHE A 47 7.30 1.83 -2.47
CA PHE A 47 6.27 1.43 -1.52
C PHE A 47 5.88 2.64 -0.68
N VAL A 48 4.60 2.96 -0.67
CA VAL A 48 4.02 4.02 0.15
C VAL A 48 2.97 3.48 1.10
N SER A 49 2.87 4.16 2.24
CA SER A 49 1.84 3.93 3.24
C SER A 49 1.29 5.27 3.69
N THR A 50 -0.03 5.38 3.88
CA THR A 50 -0.68 6.60 4.37
C THR A 50 -1.06 6.47 5.84
N GLU A 51 -1.31 7.59 6.51
CA GLU A 51 -1.75 7.59 7.92
C GLU A 51 -3.11 6.90 8.08
N SER A 52 -3.99 6.98 7.07
CA SER A 52 -5.27 6.26 7.05
C SER A 52 -5.15 4.74 6.83
N GLY A 53 -3.93 4.22 6.67
CA GLY A 53 -3.64 2.78 6.54
C GLY A 53 -3.83 2.24 5.13
N VAL A 54 -3.68 3.10 4.11
CA VAL A 54 -3.66 2.69 2.71
C VAL A 54 -2.22 2.43 2.29
N ASP A 55 -1.98 1.25 1.72
CA ASP A 55 -0.65 0.80 1.29
C ASP A 55 -0.67 0.53 -0.21
N ALA A 56 0.34 1.03 -0.94
CA ALA A 56 0.52 0.74 -2.37
C ALA A 56 1.96 0.54 -2.77
N PHE A 57 2.10 -0.25 -3.83
CA PHE A 57 3.33 -0.38 -4.59
C PHE A 57 3.12 0.21 -5.99
N ALA A 58 4.11 0.93 -6.48
CA ALA A 58 4.15 1.38 -7.87
C ALA A 58 5.57 1.27 -8.42
N THR A 59 5.70 1.28 -9.75
CA THR A 59 6.99 1.28 -10.44
C THR A 59 6.99 2.27 -11.57
N SER A 60 8.13 2.92 -11.76
CA SER A 60 8.47 3.70 -12.94
C SER A 60 9.47 2.89 -13.76
N THR A 61 9.04 2.33 -14.88
CA THR A 61 9.85 1.43 -15.71
C THR A 61 10.23 2.12 -17.02
N THR A 62 11.45 1.92 -17.49
CA THR A 62 11.89 2.34 -18.82
C THR A 62 11.53 1.28 -19.85
N ASN A 63 10.79 1.65 -20.88
CA ASN A 63 10.52 0.76 -22.01
C ASN A 63 11.68 0.74 -23.01
N ALA A 64 11.66 -0.22 -23.93
CA ALA A 64 12.66 -0.35 -24.99
C ALA A 64 12.74 0.85 -25.95
N ASP A 65 11.73 1.72 -25.97
CA ASP A 65 11.69 2.97 -26.74
C ASP A 65 12.18 4.19 -25.93
N ASN A 66 12.80 3.96 -24.77
CA ASN A 66 13.20 4.96 -23.77
C ASN A 66 12.03 5.75 -23.16
N SER A 67 10.77 5.38 -23.43
CA SER A 67 9.63 5.97 -22.71
C SER A 67 9.60 5.48 -21.26
N THR A 68 9.14 6.33 -20.34
CA THR A 68 8.94 5.96 -18.95
C THR A 68 7.45 5.73 -18.70
N VAL A 69 7.11 4.58 -18.12
CA VAL A 69 5.74 4.23 -17.76
C VAL A 69 5.64 4.00 -16.27
N GLU A 70 4.69 4.69 -15.66
CA GLU A 70 4.36 4.61 -14.25
C GLU A 70 3.10 3.77 -14.06
N ARG A 71 3.14 2.79 -13.16
CA ARG A 71 1.98 1.96 -12.87
C ARG A 71 1.98 1.44 -11.45
N LEU A 72 0.79 1.12 -10.96
CA LEU A 72 0.61 0.33 -9.74
C LEU A 72 1.11 -1.10 -9.94
N LEU A 73 1.63 -1.67 -8.85
CA LEU A 73 2.05 -3.06 -8.76
C LEU A 73 1.09 -3.82 -7.84
N THR A 74 0.75 -5.04 -8.25
CA THR A 74 0.15 -6.00 -7.33
C THR A 74 1.18 -6.44 -6.27
N PRO A 75 0.75 -6.94 -5.10
CA PRO A 75 1.68 -7.43 -4.07
C PRO A 75 2.66 -8.50 -4.58
N LEU A 76 2.22 -9.37 -5.49
CA LEU A 76 3.08 -10.41 -6.08
C LEU A 76 4.16 -9.81 -6.99
N GLU A 77 3.79 -8.84 -7.84
CA GLU A 77 4.76 -8.13 -8.67
C GLU A 77 5.75 -7.36 -7.79
N ALA A 78 5.28 -6.65 -6.76
CA ALA A 78 6.14 -5.95 -5.82
C ALA A 78 7.13 -6.90 -5.15
N MET A 79 6.70 -8.06 -4.67
CA MET A 79 7.59 -9.08 -4.10
C MET A 79 8.69 -9.50 -5.09
N ARG A 80 8.34 -9.64 -6.37
CA ARG A 80 9.32 -9.96 -7.41
C ARG A 80 10.27 -8.80 -7.65
N THR A 81 9.79 -7.58 -7.78
CA THR A 81 10.63 -6.42 -8.12
C THR A 81 11.56 -6.01 -6.97
N PHE A 82 11.07 -6.02 -5.73
CA PHE A 82 11.86 -5.66 -4.54
C PHE A 82 12.83 -6.77 -4.08
N ARG A 83 12.83 -7.94 -4.72
CA ARG A 83 13.69 -9.05 -4.30
C ARG A 83 15.17 -8.67 -4.42
N ALA A 84 15.95 -9.07 -3.43
CA ALA A 84 17.40 -9.02 -3.44
C ALA A 84 17.94 -10.35 -2.90
N GLN A 85 18.95 -10.93 -3.56
CA GLN A 85 19.69 -12.04 -3.01
C GLN A 85 20.69 -11.52 -1.96
N ILE A 86 21.14 -12.41 -1.07
CA ILE A 86 22.01 -12.02 0.06
C ILE A 86 23.38 -11.51 -0.38
N ASP A 87 23.79 -11.91 -1.58
CA ASP A 87 25.03 -11.59 -2.27
C ASP A 87 24.84 -10.53 -3.36
N THR A 88 23.63 -9.99 -3.53
CA THR A 88 23.38 -8.91 -4.48
C THR A 88 24.16 -7.66 -4.06
N PRO A 89 25.13 -7.20 -4.86
CA PRO A 89 25.90 -6.02 -4.52
C PRO A 89 25.04 -4.76 -4.66
N THR A 90 25.35 -3.75 -3.86
CA THR A 90 24.84 -2.40 -4.09
C THR A 90 25.54 -1.81 -5.31
N ALA A 91 24.76 -1.34 -6.27
CA ALA A 91 25.24 -0.64 -7.46
C ALA A 91 25.32 0.89 -7.20
N GLU A 92 25.91 1.61 -8.14
CA GLU A 92 25.91 3.08 -8.12
C GLU A 92 24.48 3.61 -8.16
N LEU A 93 24.22 4.67 -7.38
CA LEU A 93 22.90 5.30 -7.33
C LEU A 93 22.47 5.79 -8.72
N ARG A 94 21.26 5.40 -9.11
CA ARG A 94 20.66 5.85 -10.37
C ARG A 94 20.41 7.38 -10.32
N PRO A 95 20.84 8.17 -11.32
CA PRO A 95 20.77 9.63 -11.28
C PRO A 95 19.33 10.18 -11.34
N ASP A 96 18.43 9.50 -12.05
CA ASP A 96 17.01 9.83 -12.19
C ASP A 96 16.11 9.15 -11.14
N HIS A 97 16.69 8.57 -10.07
CA HIS A 97 15.92 7.87 -9.03
C HIS A 97 14.87 8.79 -8.38
N PHE A 98 15.31 9.96 -7.93
CA PHE A 98 14.45 10.90 -7.20
C PHE A 98 13.34 11.48 -8.08
N ASP A 99 13.65 11.79 -9.34
CA ASP A 99 12.67 12.33 -10.28
C ASP A 99 11.57 11.30 -10.57
N ARG A 100 11.95 10.03 -10.79
CA ARG A 100 10.98 8.94 -10.98
C ARG A 100 10.14 8.66 -9.74
N GLN A 101 10.76 8.70 -8.57
CA GLN A 101 10.04 8.56 -7.30
C GLN A 101 9.02 9.68 -7.11
N THR A 102 9.40 10.92 -7.43
CA THR A 102 8.53 12.09 -7.36
C THR A 102 7.35 11.94 -8.32
N ALA A 103 7.59 11.51 -9.55
CA ALA A 103 6.55 11.26 -10.53
C ALA A 103 5.56 10.17 -10.06
N LEU A 104 6.06 9.11 -9.41
CA LEU A 104 5.19 8.07 -8.84
C LEU A 104 4.26 8.59 -7.75
N VAL A 105 4.80 9.39 -6.81
CA VAL A 105 4.03 9.97 -5.69
C VAL A 105 2.96 10.94 -6.19
N HIS A 106 3.25 11.72 -7.23
CA HIS A 106 2.30 12.66 -7.82
C HIS A 106 1.39 12.07 -8.91
N GLY A 107 1.68 10.86 -9.39
CA GLY A 107 0.94 10.18 -10.45
C GLY A 107 0.11 8.99 -9.92
N PRO A 108 0.56 7.74 -10.12
CA PRO A 108 -0.22 6.55 -9.77
C PRO A 108 -0.43 6.32 -8.27
N LEU A 109 0.37 6.95 -7.40
CA LEU A 109 0.27 6.78 -5.94
C LEU A 109 -0.62 7.82 -5.26
N THR A 110 -1.56 8.44 -5.99
CA THR A 110 -2.58 9.27 -5.36
C THR A 110 -3.50 8.43 -4.47
N ILE A 111 -4.01 9.04 -3.40
CA ILE A 111 -4.87 8.36 -2.42
C ILE A 111 -6.08 7.74 -3.10
N GLU A 112 -6.69 8.46 -4.06
CA GLU A 112 -7.83 7.98 -4.83
C GLU A 112 -7.49 6.72 -5.66
N ALA A 113 -6.31 6.71 -6.30
CA ALA A 113 -5.88 5.59 -7.13
C ALA A 113 -5.56 4.34 -6.29
N ILE A 114 -5.08 4.51 -5.06
CA ILE A 114 -4.70 3.40 -4.19
C ILE A 114 -5.87 2.89 -3.34
N ALA A 115 -6.74 3.79 -2.88
CA ALA A 115 -7.78 3.44 -1.93
C ALA A 115 -8.88 2.60 -2.58
N ALA A 116 -9.23 2.86 -3.85
CA ALA A 116 -10.33 2.19 -4.52
C ALA A 116 -10.16 0.65 -4.54
N GLY A 117 -11.05 -0.07 -3.86
CA GLY A 117 -11.06 -1.55 -3.82
C GLY A 117 -9.98 -2.21 -2.96
N ASN A 118 -8.98 -1.49 -2.45
CA ASN A 118 -7.98 -2.02 -1.52
C ASN A 118 -8.48 -2.00 -0.07
N LEU A 119 -9.48 -2.84 0.21
CA LEU A 119 -10.12 -2.92 1.52
C LEU A 119 -9.23 -3.67 2.51
N LYS A 120 -8.80 -2.97 3.57
CA LYS A 120 -8.05 -3.53 4.70
C LYS A 120 -8.66 -3.15 6.06
N GLY A 121 -8.22 -3.84 7.11
CA GLY A 121 -8.50 -3.48 8.50
C GLY A 121 -9.99 -3.35 8.82
N ILE A 122 -10.35 -2.24 9.47
CA ILE A 122 -11.73 -1.96 9.86
C ILE A 122 -12.65 -1.76 8.66
N ARG A 123 -12.12 -1.23 7.55
CA ARG A 123 -12.86 -0.97 6.30
C ARG A 123 -13.28 -2.27 5.63
N LYS A 124 -12.35 -3.23 5.53
CA LYS A 124 -12.64 -4.61 5.11
C LYS A 124 -13.64 -5.29 6.04
N TRP A 125 -13.47 -5.13 7.35
CA TRP A 125 -14.39 -5.71 8.32
C TRP A 125 -15.82 -5.18 8.16
N VAL A 126 -16.02 -3.87 8.00
CA VAL A 126 -17.34 -3.28 7.73
C VAL A 126 -17.93 -3.84 6.43
N TRP A 127 -17.12 -3.86 5.36
CA TRP A 127 -17.54 -4.38 4.07
C TRP A 127 -17.96 -5.85 4.12
N GLU A 128 -17.20 -6.72 4.77
CA GLU A 128 -17.54 -8.15 4.92
C GLU A 128 -18.76 -8.37 5.82
N ARG A 129 -19.02 -7.47 6.78
CA ARG A 129 -20.17 -7.57 7.68
C ARG A 129 -21.47 -7.14 7.02
N LEU A 130 -21.43 -6.10 6.19
CA LEU A 130 -22.62 -5.53 5.55
C LEU A 130 -22.83 -6.03 4.12
N GLY A 131 -21.74 -6.29 3.39
CA GLY A 131 -21.74 -6.70 1.99
C GLY A 131 -22.50 -8.01 1.78
N GLY A 132 -23.53 -7.98 0.94
CA GLY A 132 -24.37 -9.14 0.64
C GLY A 132 -25.49 -9.40 1.67
N THR A 133 -25.71 -8.51 2.64
CA THR A 133 -26.83 -8.59 3.58
C THR A 133 -28.00 -7.70 3.17
N LEU A 134 -29.21 -7.95 3.68
CA LEU A 134 -30.38 -7.08 3.48
C LEU A 134 -30.16 -5.65 3.99
N TYR A 135 -29.24 -5.47 4.94
CA TYR A 135 -28.87 -4.17 5.52
C TYR A 135 -27.91 -3.36 4.62
N ALA A 136 -27.35 -3.97 3.58
CA ALA A 136 -26.51 -3.26 2.61
C ALA A 136 -27.28 -2.13 1.91
N GLN A 137 -28.58 -2.33 1.66
CA GLN A 137 -29.43 -1.32 1.04
C GLN A 137 -29.61 -0.09 1.95
N LYS A 138 -29.62 -0.31 3.28
CA LYS A 138 -29.77 0.76 4.28
C LYS A 138 -28.57 1.71 4.25
N ALA A 139 -27.38 1.21 3.96
CA ALA A 139 -26.14 1.99 3.96
C ALA A 139 -25.42 2.01 2.60
N ALA A 140 -26.17 1.94 1.50
CA ALA A 140 -25.60 1.76 0.16
C ALA A 140 -24.63 2.88 -0.25
N ASP A 141 -24.99 4.14 -0.01
CA ASP A 141 -24.14 5.29 -0.36
C ASP A 141 -22.87 5.34 0.49
N ALA A 142 -22.99 5.03 1.79
CA ALA A 142 -21.86 4.93 2.68
C ALA A 142 -20.93 3.77 2.32
N LEU A 143 -21.48 2.63 1.87
CA LEU A 143 -20.73 1.49 1.33
C LEU A 143 -19.99 1.85 0.04
N ASN A 144 -20.63 2.62 -0.86
CA ASN A 144 -19.97 3.10 -2.07
C ASN A 144 -18.82 4.06 -1.74
N ALA A 145 -19.05 4.98 -0.79
CA ALA A 145 -18.04 5.93 -0.33
C ALA A 145 -16.82 5.21 0.27
N LEU A 146 -17.03 4.23 1.15
CA LEU A 146 -15.91 3.48 1.75
C LEU A 146 -15.20 2.56 0.76
N HIS A 147 -15.86 2.13 -0.32
CA HIS A 147 -15.21 1.38 -1.37
C HIS A 147 -14.22 2.27 -2.15
N ALA A 148 -14.61 3.52 -2.41
CA ALA A 148 -13.83 4.49 -3.17
C ALA A 148 -12.71 5.14 -2.35
N GLN A 149 -12.97 5.50 -1.08
CA GLN A 149 -12.09 6.36 -0.28
C GLN A 149 -11.73 5.72 1.07
N PRO A 150 -10.58 6.09 1.67
CA PRO A 150 -10.21 5.63 2.99
C PRO A 150 -11.07 6.29 4.07
N PHE A 151 -11.14 5.64 5.24
CA PHE A 151 -11.83 6.22 6.39
C PHE A 151 -11.04 7.37 7.01
N THR A 152 -11.75 8.33 7.58
CA THR A 152 -11.13 9.29 8.49
C THR A 152 -10.62 8.58 9.76
N GLU A 153 -9.70 9.22 10.49
CA GLU A 153 -9.26 8.74 11.79
C GLU A 153 -10.44 8.59 12.76
N HIS A 154 -11.36 9.56 12.75
CA HIS A 154 -12.56 9.54 13.58
C HIS A 154 -13.48 8.35 13.26
N ALA A 155 -13.78 8.10 11.98
CA ALA A 155 -14.57 6.95 11.57
C ALA A 155 -13.89 5.63 11.95
N THR A 156 -12.58 5.53 11.74
CA THR A 156 -11.77 4.36 12.12
C THR A 156 -11.84 4.07 13.62
N MET A 157 -11.73 5.10 14.46
CA MET A 157 -11.86 4.99 15.92
C MET A 157 -13.26 4.48 16.30
N ARG A 158 -14.32 5.12 15.78
CA ARG A 158 -15.72 4.79 16.11
C ARG A 158 -16.09 3.37 15.70
N LEU A 159 -15.76 2.98 14.48
CA LEU A 159 -16.03 1.63 13.96
C LEU A 159 -15.18 0.57 14.68
N SER A 160 -13.95 0.89 15.08
CA SER A 160 -13.14 -0.02 15.91
C SER A 160 -13.75 -0.24 17.29
N GLN A 161 -14.33 0.79 17.91
CA GLN A 161 -15.08 0.65 19.16
C GLN A 161 -16.33 -0.22 18.96
N ALA A 162 -17.10 0.02 17.90
CA ALA A 162 -18.28 -0.81 17.56
C ALA A 162 -17.92 -2.29 17.39
N ARG A 163 -16.80 -2.58 16.71
CA ARG A 163 -16.26 -3.95 16.59
C ARG A 163 -15.94 -4.58 17.94
N ARG A 164 -15.25 -3.85 18.84
CA ARG A 164 -14.90 -4.35 20.18
C ARG A 164 -16.14 -4.60 21.04
N ASN A 165 -17.12 -3.71 20.94
CA ASN A 165 -18.37 -3.76 21.68
C ASN A 165 -19.42 -4.69 21.04
N ARG A 166 -19.07 -5.37 19.94
CA ARG A 166 -19.91 -6.38 19.26
C ARG A 166 -21.29 -5.85 18.85
N TYR A 167 -21.32 -4.68 18.24
CA TYR A 167 -22.55 -4.08 17.70
C TYR A 167 -23.26 -5.05 16.74
N SER A 168 -24.58 -4.96 16.68
CA SER A 168 -25.37 -5.74 15.71
C SER A 168 -25.13 -5.23 14.29
N ILE A 169 -25.51 -6.01 13.28
CA ILE A 169 -25.36 -5.61 11.87
C ILE A 169 -26.17 -4.34 11.58
N ASP A 170 -27.35 -4.20 12.19
CA ASP A 170 -28.20 -3.03 12.04
C ASP A 170 -27.59 -1.78 12.69
N ASP A 171 -27.08 -1.91 13.92
CA ASP A 171 -26.39 -0.79 14.61
C ASP A 171 -25.12 -0.34 13.85
N ILE A 172 -24.44 -1.28 13.19
CA ILE A 172 -23.27 -0.95 12.35
C ILE A 172 -23.72 -0.17 11.11
N ALA A 173 -24.84 -0.56 10.48
CA ALA A 173 -25.39 0.16 9.33
C ALA A 173 -25.83 1.59 9.74
N ASP A 174 -26.48 1.74 10.89
CA ASP A 174 -26.88 3.04 11.42
C ASP A 174 -25.67 3.93 11.73
N LEU A 175 -24.66 3.39 12.39
CA LEU A 175 -23.42 4.13 12.66
C LEU A 175 -22.71 4.55 11.36
N LEU A 176 -22.72 3.69 10.34
CA LEU A 176 -22.07 3.97 9.07
C LEU A 176 -22.78 5.12 8.33
N ASN A 177 -24.11 5.09 8.28
CA ASN A 177 -24.91 6.17 7.72
C ASN A 177 -24.74 7.47 8.48
N GLN A 178 -24.81 7.43 9.81
CA GLN A 178 -24.60 8.62 10.63
C GLN A 178 -23.25 9.28 10.31
N LEU A 179 -22.17 8.49 10.23
CA LEU A 179 -20.85 9.01 9.87
C LEU A 179 -20.82 9.57 8.44
N HIS A 180 -21.58 8.99 7.52
CA HIS A 180 -21.67 9.47 6.13
C HIS A 180 -22.44 10.78 6.02
N GLU A 181 -23.60 10.88 6.68
CA GLU A 181 -24.44 12.08 6.75
C GLU A 181 -23.71 13.24 7.45
N GLU A 182 -22.93 12.94 8.48
CA GLU A 182 -22.07 13.92 9.15
C GLU A 182 -20.83 14.32 8.33
N ASP A 183 -20.64 13.79 7.11
CA ASP A 183 -19.46 14.04 6.26
C ASP A 183 -18.13 13.62 6.90
N ARG A 184 -18.17 12.66 7.84
CA ARG A 184 -17.02 12.23 8.66
C ARG A 184 -16.58 10.81 8.38
N LEU A 185 -17.22 10.11 7.44
CA LEU A 185 -16.93 8.72 7.14
C LEU A 185 -15.59 8.52 6.43
N VAL A 186 -15.38 9.26 5.34
CA VAL A 186 -14.22 9.10 4.45
C VAL A 186 -13.45 10.40 4.31
N ILE A 187 -12.15 10.28 4.03
CA ILE A 187 -11.31 11.42 3.69
C ILE A 187 -11.79 11.96 2.34
N LYS A 188 -12.18 13.23 2.30
CA LYS A 188 -12.58 13.89 1.06
C LYS A 188 -11.32 14.21 0.24
N SER A 189 -11.43 14.29 -1.08
CA SER A 189 -10.31 14.68 -1.96
C SER A 189 -9.70 16.07 -1.64
N SER A 190 -10.38 16.90 -0.85
CA SER A 190 -9.86 18.18 -0.35
C SER A 190 -9.06 18.08 0.95
N GLU A 191 -9.14 16.96 1.65
CA GLU A 191 -8.40 16.69 2.89
C GLU A 191 -7.11 15.93 2.56
N THR A 192 -5.98 16.40 3.08
CA THR A 192 -4.68 15.75 2.83
C THR A 192 -4.44 14.61 3.80
N ASP A 193 -4.41 13.38 3.29
CA ASP A 193 -3.81 12.22 3.96
C ASP A 193 -2.31 12.19 3.63
N ASN A 194 -1.45 12.19 4.64
CA ASN A 194 -0.01 12.25 4.42
C ASN A 194 0.49 10.92 3.85
N ILE A 195 1.09 10.97 2.66
CA ILE A 195 1.76 9.82 2.05
C ILE A 195 3.17 9.72 2.61
N LYS A 196 3.47 8.61 3.29
CA LYS A 196 4.83 8.25 3.71
C LYS A 196 5.44 7.28 2.70
N LEU A 197 6.55 7.69 2.09
CA LEU A 197 7.40 6.75 1.34
C LEU A 197 8.14 5.85 2.34
N VAL A 198 7.89 4.55 2.25
CA VAL A 198 8.47 3.56 3.17
C VAL A 198 9.76 2.99 2.60
N CYS A 199 9.76 2.62 1.31
CA CYS A 199 10.98 2.20 0.64
C CYS A 199 10.93 2.46 -0.87
N SER A 200 12.12 2.56 -1.46
CA SER A 200 12.31 2.68 -2.90
C SER A 200 13.62 1.99 -3.27
N ILE A 201 13.67 1.29 -4.39
CA ILE A 201 14.92 0.72 -4.92
C ILE A 201 15.06 1.09 -6.39
N GLY A 202 16.27 1.45 -6.82
CA GLY A 202 16.63 1.61 -8.21
C GLY A 202 17.06 0.27 -8.80
N VAL A 203 16.55 -0.06 -9.97
CA VAL A 203 16.99 -1.16 -10.81
C VAL A 203 17.66 -0.55 -12.04
N ARG A 204 18.96 -0.78 -12.16
CA ARG A 204 19.78 -0.29 -13.27
C ARG A 204 19.87 -1.35 -14.36
N GLU A 205 19.85 -0.91 -15.60
CA GLU A 205 20.11 -1.78 -16.75
C GLU A 205 21.60 -2.13 -16.76
N ALA A 206 21.88 -3.43 -16.83
CA ALA A 206 23.22 -3.99 -16.83
C ALA A 206 23.95 -3.73 -18.17
#